data_AF-A0A1N7TE15-F1
#
_entry.id   AF-A0A1N7TE15-F1
#
_cell.length_a   1.000
_cell.length_b   1.000
_cell.length_c   1.000
_cell.angle_alpha   90.00
_cell.angle_beta   90.00
_cell.angle_gamma   90.00
#
_symmetry.space_group_name_H-M   'P 1'
#
loop_
_entity.id
_entity.type
_entity.pdbx_description
1 polymer ?
#
loop_
_entity_poly.entity_id
_entity_poly.type
_entity_poly.pdbx_seq_one_letter_code
_entity_poly.pdbx_strand_id
1 'polypeptide(L)'
;MSTRSKIYDVQKIIYPMSHSVKIYDTCIGCTQCVRACPTDVLEMIPWDGCKAKQIASAPRTEDCVGCKRCESACPTDFLSVRVYLWHETTRSMGLAY
;
A
#
# COMPACT_ATOMS: atom_id res chain seq x y z
N MET A 1 12.99 -31.93 18.46
CA MET A 1 12.92 -30.69 19.26
C MET A 1 12.53 -29.52 18.36
N SER A 2 11.23 -29.41 18.07
CA SER A 2 10.63 -28.37 17.23
C SER A 2 10.01 -27.31 18.13
N THR A 3 10.76 -26.27 18.49
CA THR A 3 10.25 -25.15 19.32
C THR A 3 10.60 -23.78 18.75
N ARG A 4 11.13 -23.68 17.54
CA ARG A 4 11.44 -22.39 16.89
C ARG A 4 10.24 -21.76 16.19
N SER A 5 9.23 -22.54 15.79
CA SER A 5 8.14 -22.07 14.93
C SER A 5 7.07 -21.20 15.61
N LYS A 6 7.08 -21.07 16.94
CA LYS A 6 6.07 -20.29 17.68
C LYS A 6 6.47 -18.82 17.96
N ILE A 7 7.73 -18.45 17.72
CA ILE A 7 8.20 -17.06 17.94
C ILE A 7 7.82 -16.16 16.74
N TYR A 8 7.86 -16.70 15.51
CA TYR A 8 7.56 -15.94 14.28
C TYR A 8 6.07 -15.56 14.11
N ASP A 9 5.18 -16.16 14.90
CA ASP A 9 3.75 -15.91 14.80
C ASP A 9 3.31 -14.70 15.66
N VAL A 10 4.00 -14.45 16.79
CA VAL A 10 3.71 -13.32 17.70
C VAL A 10 4.16 -11.98 17.11
N GLN A 11 5.19 -11.98 16.26
CA GLN A 11 5.73 -10.75 15.64
C GLN A 11 4.82 -10.21 14.52
N LYS A 12 3.86 -11.00 14.06
CA LYS A 12 2.87 -10.66 13.03
C LYS A 12 1.65 -9.91 13.59
N ILE A 13 1.49 -9.88 14.92
CA ILE A 13 0.29 -9.36 15.60
C ILE A 13 0.43 -7.87 15.96
N ILE A 14 1.65 -7.31 15.99
CA ILE A 14 1.89 -5.97 16.56
C ILE A 14 2.66 -5.01 15.62
N TYR A 15 3.41 -5.50 14.61
CA TYR A 15 4.21 -4.64 13.73
C TYR A 15 3.96 -4.99 12.26
N PRO A 16 3.31 -4.13 11.45
CA PRO A 16 3.26 -4.35 10.02
C PRO A 16 4.68 -4.22 9.47
N MET A 17 5.31 -5.36 9.16
CA MET A 17 6.60 -5.42 8.46
C MET A 17 6.41 -5.07 6.98
N SER A 18 5.74 -3.96 6.71
CA SER A 18 5.38 -3.52 5.37
C SER A 18 5.19 -2.00 5.34
N HIS A 19 5.38 -1.42 4.16
CA HIS A 19 5.14 0.00 3.95
C HIS A 19 3.68 0.35 4.21
N SER A 20 3.41 1.49 4.84
CA SER A 20 2.02 1.96 5.06
C SER A 20 1.60 2.88 3.92
N VAL A 21 0.54 2.52 3.21
CA VAL A 21 -0.06 3.38 2.18
C VAL A 21 -1.33 4.02 2.74
N LYS A 22 -1.34 5.34 2.82
CA LYS A 22 -2.50 6.12 3.29
C LYS A 22 -3.15 6.82 2.11
N ILE A 23 -4.46 6.64 1.99
CA ILE A 23 -5.30 7.35 1.03
C ILE A 23 -6.16 8.34 1.82
N TYR A 24 -6.18 9.59 1.38
CA TYR A 24 -6.95 10.66 2.00
C TYR A 24 -8.28 10.87 1.27
N ASP A 25 -9.22 11.51 1.96
CA ASP A 25 -10.53 11.93 1.47
C ASP A 25 -10.48 12.92 0.30
N THR A 26 -9.34 13.59 0.09
CA THR A 26 -9.06 14.41 -1.10
C THR A 26 -9.01 13.60 -2.41
N CYS A 27 -9.06 12.26 -2.34
CA CYS A 27 -9.03 11.40 -3.51
C CYS A 27 -10.27 11.61 -4.40
N ILE A 28 -10.01 11.93 -5.68
CA ILE A 28 -11.06 12.14 -6.69
C ILE A 28 -11.49 10.86 -7.44
N GLY A 29 -10.91 9.70 -7.09
CA GLY A 29 -11.25 8.43 -7.73
C GLY A 29 -10.79 8.27 -9.19
N CYS A 30 -9.67 8.92 -9.57
CA CYS A 30 -9.17 8.94 -10.95
C CYS A 30 -8.42 7.67 -11.42
N THR A 31 -8.24 6.69 -10.53
CA THR A 31 -7.61 5.36 -10.79
C THR A 31 -6.14 5.36 -11.26
N GLN A 32 -5.50 6.51 -11.40
CA GLN A 32 -4.11 6.58 -11.90
C GLN A 32 -3.08 5.92 -10.97
N CYS A 33 -3.27 6.00 -9.65
CA CYS A 33 -2.37 5.38 -8.68
C CYS A 33 -2.38 3.84 -8.78
N VAL A 34 -3.54 3.24 -9.07
CA VAL A 34 -3.71 1.80 -9.29
C VAL A 34 -2.91 1.37 -10.52
N ARG A 35 -3.08 2.09 -11.65
CA ARG A 35 -2.38 1.78 -12.92
C ARG A 35 -0.87 1.99 -12.84
N ALA A 36 -0.42 2.93 -12.01
CA ALA A 36 1.00 3.22 -11.83
C ALA A 36 1.72 2.22 -10.90
N CYS A 37 0.99 1.43 -10.12
CA CYS A 37 1.57 0.51 -9.16
C CYS A 37 2.15 -0.73 -9.87
N PRO A 38 3.47 -0.97 -9.81
CA PRO A 38 4.08 -2.11 -10.51
C PRO A 38 3.75 -3.45 -9.85
N THR A 39 3.41 -3.45 -8.55
CA THR A 39 3.07 -4.65 -7.77
C THR A 39 1.57 -4.77 -7.50
N ASP A 40 0.75 -3.95 -8.16
CA ASP A 40 -0.72 -3.99 -8.07
C ASP A 40 -1.26 -3.95 -6.62
N VAL A 41 -0.65 -3.17 -5.73
CA VAL A 41 -1.01 -3.11 -4.30
C VAL A 41 -2.35 -2.40 -4.05
N LEU A 42 -2.75 -1.55 -4.99
CA LEU A 42 -3.88 -0.64 -4.87
C LEU A 42 -5.08 -1.15 -5.67
N GLU A 43 -6.28 -0.98 -5.16
CA GLU A 43 -7.54 -1.30 -5.83
C GLU A 43 -8.54 -0.14 -5.70
N MET A 44 -9.57 -0.12 -6.55
CA MET A 44 -10.66 0.85 -6.43
C MET A 44 -11.85 0.22 -5.71
N ILE A 45 -12.32 0.88 -4.67
CA ILE A 45 -13.53 0.48 -3.93
C ILE A 45 -14.63 1.55 -4.10
N PRO A 46 -15.91 1.18 -4.08
CA PRO A 46 -17.01 2.13 -4.14
C PRO A 46 -17.01 3.06 -2.91
N TRP A 47 -17.14 4.37 -3.13
CA TRP A 47 -17.17 5.38 -2.08
C TRP A 47 -17.88 6.65 -2.52
N ASP A 48 -18.93 7.06 -1.79
CA ASP A 48 -19.76 8.22 -2.13
C ASP A 48 -19.13 9.59 -1.78
N GLY A 49 -17.91 9.63 -1.24
CA GLY A 49 -17.24 10.88 -0.86
C GLY A 49 -16.65 11.68 -2.02
N CYS A 50 -16.70 11.17 -3.25
CA CYS A 50 -16.23 11.88 -4.44
C CYS A 50 -17.19 11.74 -5.63
N LYS A 51 -17.03 12.62 -6.63
CA LYS A 51 -17.85 12.62 -7.86
C LYS A 51 -17.76 11.30 -8.65
N ALA A 52 -16.63 10.60 -8.57
CA ALA A 52 -16.41 9.34 -9.25
C ALA A 52 -17.06 8.14 -8.53
N LYS A 53 -17.63 8.34 -7.33
CA LYS A 53 -18.23 7.29 -6.49
C LYS A 53 -17.28 6.12 -6.16
N GLN A 54 -15.97 6.37 -6.17
CA GLN A 54 -14.94 5.36 -5.89
C GLN A 54 -13.69 6.00 -5.29
N ILE A 55 -12.98 5.25 -4.44
CA ILE A 55 -11.73 5.67 -3.81
C ILE A 55 -10.67 4.57 -3.95
N ALA A 56 -9.40 4.95 -3.96
CA ALA A 56 -8.32 3.99 -3.92
C ALA A 56 -8.19 3.37 -2.50
N SER A 57 -7.95 2.07 -2.44
CA SER A 57 -7.67 1.32 -1.22
C SER A 57 -6.40 0.50 -1.41
N ALA A 58 -5.67 0.23 -0.33
CA ALA A 58 -4.44 -0.55 -0.34
C ALA A 58 -4.59 -1.79 0.56
N PRO A 59 -5.22 -2.88 0.09
CA PRO A 59 -5.36 -4.11 0.86
C PRO A 59 -4.03 -4.88 1.00
N ARG A 60 -3.17 -4.83 -0.03
CA ARG A 60 -1.96 -5.68 -0.15
C ARG A 60 -0.67 -4.93 0.16
N THR A 61 -0.66 -4.15 1.24
CA THR A 61 0.50 -3.28 1.57
C THR A 61 1.80 -4.06 1.84
N GLU A 62 1.71 -5.36 2.13
CA GLU A 62 2.84 -6.29 2.24
C GLU A 62 3.66 -6.45 0.96
N ASP A 63 3.05 -6.18 -0.21
CA ASP A 63 3.69 -6.23 -1.53
C ASP A 63 4.15 -4.86 -2.02
N CYS A 64 3.99 -3.84 -1.20
CA CYS A 64 4.49 -2.53 -1.52
C CYS A 64 6.02 -2.54 -1.47
N VAL A 65 6.65 -2.18 -2.58
CA VAL A 65 8.11 -1.97 -2.68
C VAL A 65 8.52 -0.52 -2.38
N GLY A 66 7.57 0.35 -2.01
CA GLY A 66 7.89 1.72 -1.63
C GLY A 66 8.36 2.62 -2.78
N CYS A 67 8.09 2.24 -4.03
CA CYS A 67 8.55 2.97 -5.23
C CYS A 67 7.92 4.36 -5.43
N LYS A 68 6.89 4.72 -4.65
CA LYS A 68 6.16 6.00 -4.69
C LYS A 68 5.58 6.43 -6.05
N ARG A 69 5.53 5.53 -7.04
CA ARG A 69 4.89 5.81 -8.35
C ARG A 69 3.43 6.22 -8.23
N CYS A 70 2.74 5.69 -7.23
CA CYS A 70 1.36 6.06 -6.93
C CYS A 70 1.22 7.53 -6.50
N GLU A 71 2.22 8.09 -5.81
CA GLU A 71 2.26 9.51 -5.43
C GLU A 71 2.46 10.39 -6.67
N SER A 72 3.44 10.06 -7.51
CA SER A 72 3.75 10.81 -8.73
C SER A 72 2.65 10.74 -9.80
N ALA A 73 1.91 9.63 -9.86
CA ALA A 73 0.80 9.47 -10.79
C ALA A 73 -0.48 10.19 -10.32
N CYS A 74 -0.52 10.64 -9.07
CA CYS A 74 -1.71 11.29 -8.52
C CYS A 74 -1.83 12.71 -9.10
N PRO A 75 -2.92 13.05 -9.82
CA PRO A 75 -3.09 14.38 -10.40
C PRO A 75 -3.35 15.47 -9.36
N THR A 76 -3.65 15.08 -8.11
CA THR A 76 -3.74 15.99 -6.96
C THR A 76 -2.37 16.20 -6.28
N ASP A 77 -1.28 15.80 -6.95
CA ASP A 77 0.12 16.06 -6.60
C ASP A 77 0.36 15.86 -5.10
N PHE A 78 0.30 14.60 -4.66
CA PHE A 78 0.61 14.13 -3.29
C PHE A 78 -0.48 14.33 -2.20
N LEU A 79 -1.55 15.10 -2.42
CA LEU A 79 -2.55 15.29 -1.35
C LEU A 79 -3.40 14.05 -1.03
N SER A 80 -3.53 13.10 -1.98
CA SER A 80 -4.52 12.02 -1.87
C SER A 80 -3.94 10.64 -1.58
N VAL A 81 -2.66 10.40 -1.86
CA VAL A 81 -2.00 9.11 -1.60
C VAL A 81 -0.58 9.33 -1.11
N ARG A 82 -0.20 8.65 -0.03
CA ARG A 82 1.13 8.77 0.56
C ARG A 82 1.63 7.42 1.08
N VAL A 83 2.86 7.10 0.74
CA VAL A 83 3.56 5.88 1.14
C VAL A 83 4.58 6.21 2.21
N TYR A 84 4.37 5.67 3.39
CA TYR A 84 5.30 5.73 4.51
C TYR A 84 6.16 4.47 4.51
N LEU A 85 7.45 4.68 4.28
CA LEU A 85 8.45 3.62 4.32
C LEU A 85 8.68 3.21 5.78
N TRP A 86 8.62 1.91 6.06
CA TRP A 86 8.89 1.34 7.38
C TRP A 86 10.04 0.33 7.26
N HIS A 87 10.05 -0.71 8.11
CA HIS A 87 11.04 -1.77 8.10
C HIS A 87 11.00 -2.55 6.78
N GLU A 88 12.15 -2.63 6.13
CA GLU A 88 12.31 -3.33 4.87
C GLU A 88 12.21 -4.85 5.06
N THR A 89 11.57 -5.52 4.12
CA THR A 89 11.50 -6.98 4.01
C THR A 89 12.03 -7.40 2.65
N THR A 90 12.31 -8.69 2.46
CA THR A 90 12.74 -9.23 1.16
C THR A 90 11.77 -8.87 0.02
N ARG A 91 10.46 -8.85 0.29
CA ARG A 91 9.42 -8.42 -0.67
C ARG A 91 9.52 -6.92 -0.94
N SER A 92 9.66 -6.11 0.11
CA SER A 92 9.70 -4.65 -0.04
C SER A 92 10.97 -4.15 -0.73
N MET A 93 12.08 -4.88 -0.62
CA MET A 93 13.32 -4.63 -1.35
C MET A 93 13.30 -5.15 -2.80
N GLY A 94 12.23 -5.84 -3.21
CA GLY A 94 12.13 -6.43 -4.55
C GLY A 94 13.09 -7.60 -4.78
N LEU A 95 13.57 -8.25 -3.72
CA LEU A 95 14.54 -9.35 -3.74
C LEU A 95 13.89 -10.73 -3.69
N ALA A 96 12.56 -10.81 -3.82
CA ALA A 96 11.79 -12.05 -3.71
C ALA A 96 11.64 -12.80 -5.06
N TYR A 97 12.67 -12.80 -5.91
CA TYR A 97 12.74 -13.58 -7.15
C TYR A 97 13.95 -14.51 -7.15
#